data_AF-A0A0T5ZK30-F1
#
_entry.id   AF-A0A0T5ZK30-F1
#
_cell.length_a   1.000
_cell.length_b   1.000
_cell.length_c   1.000
_cell.angle_alpha   90.00
_cell.angle_beta   90.00
_cell.angle_gamma   90.00
#
_symmetry.space_group_name_H-M   'P 1'
#
loop_
_entity.id
_entity.type
_entity.pdbx_description
1 polymer ?
#
loop_
_entity_poly.entity_id
_entity_poly.type
_entity_poly.pdbx_seq_one_letter_code
_entity_poly.pdbx_strand_id
1 'polypeptide(L)'
;MREITSEADALAWQRLDEREAILRALHGLPALQRAVLVFHYADGLPVREIARRLGKSESATESLMTRAREAFRRAYGEPTDV
;
A
#
# COMPACT_ATOMS: atom_id res chain seq x y z
N MET A 1 17.20 35.40 3.11
CA MET A 1 17.15 34.01 2.60
C MET A 1 17.48 33.13 3.80
N ARG A 2 16.47 32.71 4.57
CA ARG A 2 16.69 31.92 5.80
C ARG A 2 16.91 30.46 5.40
N GLU A 3 17.87 29.83 6.04
CA GLU A 3 18.32 28.45 5.86
C GLU A 3 17.12 27.48 5.75
N ILE A 4 16.80 27.08 4.52
CA ILE A 4 15.85 25.99 4.25
C ILE A 4 16.67 24.71 4.10
N THR A 5 17.14 24.14 5.20
CA THR A 5 17.47 22.71 5.30
C THR A 5 17.75 22.38 6.77
N SER A 6 16.72 22.43 7.61
CA SER A 6 16.81 21.69 8.87
C SER A 6 16.66 20.20 8.57
N GLU A 7 17.26 19.34 9.40
CA GLU A 7 17.07 17.89 9.34
C GLU A 7 15.58 17.50 9.44
N ALA A 8 14.80 18.29 10.19
CA ALA A 8 13.36 18.11 10.30
C ALA A 8 12.62 18.34 8.96
N ASP A 9 13.05 19.33 8.16
CA ASP A 9 12.49 19.57 6.83
C ASP A 9 12.84 18.41 5.88
N ALA A 10 14.09 17.94 5.90
CA ALA A 10 14.53 16.81 5.09
C ALA A 10 13.74 15.52 5.39
N LEU A 11 13.50 15.23 6.68
CA LEU A 11 12.68 14.10 7.10
C LEU A 11 11.21 14.26 6.67
N ALA A 12 10.65 15.48 6.76
CA ALA A 12 9.29 15.74 6.29
C ALA A 12 9.15 15.48 4.78
N TRP A 13 10.10 15.93 3.97
CA TRP A 13 10.12 15.66 2.53
C TRP A 13 10.24 14.17 2.22
N GLN A 14 11.15 13.45 2.88
CA GLN A 14 11.28 11.99 2.70
C GLN A 14 9.98 11.24 3.02
N ARG A 15 9.26 11.64 4.07
CA ARG A 15 7.96 11.04 4.44
C ARG A 15 6.87 11.33 3.41
N LEU A 16 6.89 12.51 2.80
CA LEU A 16 5.95 12.88 1.74
C LEU A 16 6.22 12.04 0.49
N ASP A 17 7.48 11.90 0.08
CA ASP A 17 7.88 11.09 -1.08
C ASP A 17 7.52 9.62 -0.90
N GLU A 18 7.78 9.06 0.28
CA GLU A 18 7.41 7.68 0.62
C GLU A 18 5.89 7.48 0.60
N ARG A 19 5.13 8.42 1.19
CA ARG A 19 3.67 8.37 1.16
C ARG A 19 3.14 8.40 -0.27
N GLU A 20 3.70 9.25 -1.12
CA GLU A 20 3.27 9.35 -2.52
C GLU A 20 3.59 8.07 -3.29
N ALA A 21 4.77 7.48 -3.09
CA ALA A 21 5.15 6.20 -3.68
C ALA A 21 4.21 5.06 -3.25
N ILE A 22 3.84 4.98 -1.97
CA ILE A 22 2.86 4.00 -1.47
C ILE A 22 1.50 4.18 -2.15
N LEU A 23 1.02 5.42 -2.24
CA LEU A 23 -0.28 5.71 -2.87
C LEU A 23 -0.29 5.37 -4.36
N ARG A 24 0.77 5.74 -5.09
CA ARG A 24 0.93 5.38 -6.52
C ARG A 24 0.92 3.86 -6.71
N ALA A 25 1.70 3.13 -5.92
CA ALA A 25 1.73 1.67 -5.97
C ALA A 25 0.34 1.07 -5.70
N LEU A 26 -0.36 1.51 -4.64
CA LEU A 26 -1.71 1.03 -4.33
C LEU A 26 -2.72 1.34 -5.45
N HIS A 27 -2.63 2.52 -6.08
CA HIS A 27 -3.51 2.89 -7.19
C HIS A 27 -3.30 2.00 -8.43
N GLY A 28 -2.07 1.56 -8.68
CA GLY A 28 -1.75 0.62 -9.77
C GLY A 28 -2.30 -0.80 -9.58
N LEU A 29 -2.72 -1.18 -8.36
CA LEU A 29 -3.22 -2.52 -8.10
C LEU A 29 -4.68 -2.74 -8.56
N PRO A 30 -5.04 -3.96 -9.00
CA PRO A 30 -6.43 -4.35 -9.16
C PRO A 30 -7.25 -4.10 -7.88
N ALA A 31 -8.50 -3.69 -8.03
CA ALA A 31 -9.33 -3.20 -6.92
C ALA A 31 -9.39 -4.15 -5.72
N LEU A 32 -9.55 -5.47 -5.95
CA LEU A 32 -9.59 -6.46 -4.87
C LEU A 32 -8.22 -6.65 -4.17
N GLN A 33 -7.12 -6.51 -4.90
CA GLN A 33 -5.77 -6.58 -4.33
C GLN A 33 -5.47 -5.33 -3.50
N ARG A 34 -5.86 -4.14 -3.97
CA ARG A 34 -5.78 -2.92 -3.15
C ARG A 34 -6.64 -3.05 -1.89
N ALA A 35 -7.90 -3.47 -2.04
CA ALA A 35 -8.83 -3.59 -0.92
C ALA A 35 -8.33 -4.52 0.18
N VAL A 36 -7.81 -5.71 -0.18
CA VAL A 36 -7.31 -6.67 0.83
C VAL A 36 -6.13 -6.10 1.62
N LEU A 37 -5.24 -5.31 0.98
CA LEU A 37 -4.13 -4.66 1.65
C LEU A 37 -4.60 -3.53 2.57
N VAL A 38 -5.50 -2.67 2.10
CA VAL A 38 -6.05 -1.56 2.91
C VAL A 38 -6.77 -2.10 4.14
N PHE A 39 -7.67 -3.08 3.96
CA PHE A 39 -8.37 -3.68 5.09
C PHE A 39 -7.44 -4.30 6.12
N HIS A 40 -6.33 -4.90 5.69
CA HIS A 40 -5.41 -5.55 6.60
C HIS A 40 -4.46 -4.58 7.31
N TYR A 41 -3.83 -3.68 6.55
CA TYR A 41 -2.76 -2.83 7.07
C TYR A 41 -3.25 -1.49 7.59
N ALA A 42 -4.26 -0.88 6.97
CA ALA A 42 -4.82 0.38 7.43
C ALA A 42 -5.92 0.15 8.49
N ASP A 43 -6.82 -0.81 8.24
CA ASP A 43 -7.95 -1.05 9.14
C ASP A 43 -7.68 -2.14 10.19
N GLY A 44 -6.54 -2.84 10.12
CA GLY A 44 -6.15 -3.86 11.09
C GLY A 44 -7.04 -5.12 11.09
N LEU A 45 -7.80 -5.37 10.02
CA LEU A 45 -8.75 -6.47 9.98
C LEU A 45 -8.04 -7.83 9.84
N PRO A 46 -8.49 -8.88 10.56
CA PRO A 46 -8.01 -10.23 10.35
C PRO A 46 -8.57 -10.82 9.05
N VAL A 47 -7.83 -11.73 8.43
CA VAL A 47 -8.17 -12.35 7.12
C VAL A 47 -9.61 -12.88 7.06
N ARG A 48 -10.08 -13.55 8.13
CA ARG A 48 -11.46 -14.04 8.22
C ARG A 48 -12.54 -12.98 8.04
N GLU A 49 -12.31 -11.78 8.57
CA GLU A 49 -13.26 -10.66 8.48
C GLU A 49 -13.21 -10.04 7.08
N ILE A 50 -12.01 -9.96 6.50
CA ILE A 50 -11.83 -9.51 5.11
C ILE A 50 -12.52 -10.47 4.14
N ALA A 51 -12.38 -11.78 4.35
CA ALA A 51 -13.02 -12.81 3.54
C ALA A 51 -14.55 -12.65 3.53
N ARG A 52 -15.15 -12.45 4.71
CA ARG A 52 -16.59 -12.15 4.84
C ARG A 52 -16.99 -10.89 4.08
N ARG A 53 -16.26 -9.78 4.24
CA ARG A 53 -16.54 -8.51 3.56
C ARG A 53 -16.44 -8.61 2.03
N LEU A 54 -15.53 -9.44 1.54
CA LEU A 54 -15.32 -9.65 0.11
C LEU A 54 -16.21 -10.75 -0.50
N GLY A 55 -17.01 -11.45 0.32
CA GLY A 55 -17.81 -12.59 -0.14
C GLY A 55 -16.95 -13.76 -0.65
N LYS A 56 -15.81 -14.02 0.01
CA LYS A 56 -14.83 -15.06 -0.38
C LYS A 56 -14.56 -16.01 0.78
N SER A 57 -13.99 -17.18 0.47
CA SER A 57 -13.42 -18.05 1.49
C SER A 57 -12.14 -17.46 2.08
N GLU A 58 -11.75 -17.90 3.27
CA GLU A 58 -10.48 -17.48 3.89
C GLU A 58 -9.28 -17.86 3.00
N SER A 59 -9.23 -19.11 2.51
CA SER A 59 -8.17 -19.58 1.60
C SER A 59 -8.08 -18.77 0.29
N ALA A 60 -9.22 -18.39 -0.31
CA ALA A 60 -9.22 -17.54 -1.50
C ALA A 60 -8.72 -16.12 -1.18
N THR A 61 -9.00 -15.63 0.03
CA THR A 61 -8.55 -14.33 0.52
C THR A 61 -7.06 -14.32 0.85
N GLU A 62 -6.52 -15.40 1.42
CA GLU A 62 -5.08 -15.59 1.61
C GLU A 62 -4.35 -15.61 0.27
N SER A 63 -4.86 -16.36 -0.70
CA SER A 63 -4.32 -16.40 -2.07
C SER A 63 -4.36 -15.01 -2.73
N LEU A 64 -5.43 -14.25 -2.51
CA LEU A 64 -5.56 -12.87 -2.96
C LEU A 64 -4.53 -11.95 -2.28
N MET A 65 -4.32 -12.10 -0.97
CA MET A 65 -3.36 -11.33 -0.17
C MET A 65 -1.92 -11.56 -0.65
N THR A 66 -1.54 -12.81 -0.92
CA THR A 66 -0.21 -13.14 -1.46
C THR A 66 0.04 -12.42 -2.78
N ARG A 67 -0.90 -12.56 -3.74
CA ARG A 67 -0.79 -11.87 -5.04
C ARG A 67 -0.79 -10.35 -4.89
N ALA A 68 -1.59 -9.80 -3.98
CA ALA A 68 -1.63 -8.37 -3.71
C ALA A 68 -0.29 -7.84 -3.18
N ARG A 69 0.34 -8.55 -2.25
CA ARG A 69 1.67 -8.19 -1.73
C ARG A 69 2.75 -8.23 -2.81
N GLU A 70 2.72 -9.23 -3.67
CA GLU A 70 3.65 -9.33 -4.80
C GLU A 70 3.44 -8.20 -5.82
N ALA A 71 2.18 -7.91 -6.15
CA ALA A 71 1.85 -6.81 -7.06
C ALA A 71 2.28 -5.46 -6.47
N PHE A 72 2.03 -5.23 -5.18
CA PHE A 72 2.48 -4.02 -4.48
C PHE A 72 4.00 -3.92 -4.49
N ARG A 73 4.73 -5.01 -4.20
CA ARG A 73 6.21 -5.00 -4.21
C ARG A 73 6.77 -4.62 -5.58
N ARG A 74 6.18 -5.12 -6.66
CA ARG A 74 6.58 -4.74 -8.04
C ARG A 74 6.28 -3.26 -8.30
N ALA A 75 5.05 -2.84 -8.06
CA ALA A 75 4.62 -1.45 -8.30
C ALA A 75 5.35 -0.41 -7.43
N TYR A 76 5.75 -0.78 -6.21
CA TYR A 76 6.50 0.08 -5.30
C TYR A 76 7.99 0.17 -5.64
N GLY A 77 8.56 -0.91 -6.20
CA GLY A 77 9.98 -0.97 -6.58
C GLY A 77 10.28 -0.48 -8.00
N GLU A 78 9.26 -0.32 -8.85
CA GLU A 78 9.42 0.30 -10.17
C GLU A 78 9.49 1.82 -10.02
N PRO A 79 10.57 2.49 -10.49
CA PRO A 79 10.56 3.92 -10.69
C PRO A 79 9.45 4.21 -11.70
N THR A 80 8.33 4.74 -11.22
CA THR A 80 7.29 5.20 -12.13
C THR A 80 7.80 6.53 -12.69
N ASP A 81 8.46 6.48 -13.84
CA ASP A 81 8.73 7.67 -14.63
C ASP A 81 7.38 8.35 -14.92
N VAL A 82 7.20 9.56 -14.39
CA VAL A 82 6.09 10.47 -14.68
C VAL A 82 6.64 11.68 -15.41
#